data_AF-A0A3D1IXU4-F1
#
_entry.id   AF-A0A3D1IXU4-F1
#
_cell.length_a   1.000
_cell.length_b   1.000
_cell.length_c   1.000
_cell.angle_alpha   90.00
_cell.angle_beta   90.00
_cell.angle_gamma   90.00
#
_symmetry.space_group_name_H-M   'P 1'
#
loop_
_entity.id
_entity.type
_entity.pdbx_description
1 polymer ?
#
loop_
_entity_poly.entity_id
_entity_poly.type
_entity_poly.pdbx_seq_one_letter_code
_entity_poly.pdbx_strand_id
1 'polypeptide(L)'
;MTSYKDIVKQIAALQKEADALRQQEMQAAIVDIREKIDLYGLTALDLGFKGDGTARSKPPAKYRDEAGNSWTGRGKRPGWLVAHLSAGRQIEEFLTA
;
A
#
# COMPACT_ATOMS: atom_id res chain seq x y z
N MET A 1 -2.25 -9.49 53.31
CA MET A 1 -3.11 -8.45 52.68
C MET A 1 -2.48 -8.08 51.36
N THR A 2 -3.25 -8.05 50.28
CA THR A 2 -2.76 -7.61 48.96
C THR A 2 -2.30 -6.16 49.07
N SER A 3 -1.03 -5.88 48.78
CA SER A 3 -0.51 -4.52 48.83
C SER A 3 -1.06 -3.71 47.67
N TYR A 4 -1.21 -2.40 47.86
CA TYR A 4 -1.50 -1.46 46.77
C TYR A 4 -0.57 -1.65 45.57
N LYS A 5 0.72 -1.92 45.83
CA LYS A 5 1.73 -2.15 44.78
C LYS A 5 1.46 -3.43 43.97
N ASP A 6 0.91 -4.46 44.61
CA ASP A 6 0.56 -5.73 43.95
C ASP A 6 -0.69 -5.57 43.08
N ILE A 7 -1.68 -4.82 43.56
CA ILE A 7 -2.90 -4.48 42.79
C ILE A 7 -2.52 -3.70 41.52
N VAL A 8 -1.63 -2.70 41.62
CA VAL A 8 -1.18 -1.92 40.45
C VAL A 8 -0.46 -2.80 39.43
N LYS A 9 0.39 -3.74 39.88
CA LYS A 9 1.04 -4.71 38.97
C LYS A 9 0.03 -5.58 38.24
N GLN A 10 -1.00 -6.04 38.94
CA GLN A 10 -2.04 -6.88 38.36
C GLN A 10 -2.90 -6.11 37.34
N ILE A 11 -3.22 -4.84 37.61
CA ILE A 11 -3.92 -3.97 36.65
C ILE A 11 -3.07 -3.79 35.38
N ALA A 12 -1.77 -3.52 35.51
CA ALA A 12 -0.90 -3.34 34.36
C ALA A 12 -0.80 -4.63 33.50
N ALA A 13 -0.77 -5.80 34.15
CA ALA A 13 -0.78 -7.08 33.44
C ALA A 13 -2.09 -7.31 32.69
N LEU A 14 -3.24 -7.05 33.34
CA LEU A 14 -4.57 -7.19 32.74
C LEU A 14 -4.80 -6.19 31.59
N GLN A 15 -4.31 -4.96 31.70
CA GLN A 15 -4.36 -3.97 30.62
C GLN A 15 -3.58 -4.45 29.40
N LYS A 16 -2.35 -4.95 29.61
CA LYS A 16 -1.53 -5.48 28.51
C LYS A 16 -2.19 -6.67 27.81
N GLU A 17 -2.84 -7.54 28.56
CA GLU A 17 -3.59 -8.68 28.02
C GLU A 17 -4.83 -8.20 27.23
N ALA A 18 -5.57 -7.23 27.76
CA ALA A 18 -6.71 -6.61 27.07
C ALA A 18 -6.29 -5.93 25.75
N ASP A 19 -5.16 -5.22 25.74
CA ASP A 19 -4.62 -4.61 24.53
C ASP A 19 -4.19 -5.67 23.49
N ALA A 20 -3.55 -6.75 23.93
CA ALA A 20 -3.19 -7.86 23.05
C ALA A 20 -4.43 -8.52 22.41
N LEU A 21 -5.47 -8.77 23.22
CA LEU A 21 -6.72 -9.32 22.72
C LEU A 21 -7.41 -8.37 21.74
N ARG A 22 -7.46 -7.07 22.06
CA ARG A 22 -8.00 -6.04 21.17
C ARG A 22 -7.27 -6.00 19.84
N GLN A 23 -5.94 -6.10 19.83
CA GLN A 23 -5.17 -6.16 18.59
C GLN A 23 -5.54 -7.40 17.77
N GLN A 24 -5.68 -8.56 18.40
CA GLN A 24 -6.07 -9.79 17.71
C GLN A 24 -7.47 -9.69 17.09
N GLU A 25 -8.46 -9.20 17.85
CA GLU A 25 -9.82 -8.98 17.35
C GLU A 25 -9.85 -7.93 16.23
N MET A 26 -9.06 -6.87 16.36
CA MET A 26 -8.95 -5.86 15.32
C MET A 26 -8.34 -6.42 14.03
N GLN A 27 -7.32 -7.28 14.11
CA GLN A 27 -6.77 -7.95 12.92
C GLN A 27 -7.81 -8.86 12.27
N ALA A 28 -8.56 -9.63 13.06
CA ALA A 28 -9.64 -10.46 12.54
C ALA A 28 -10.72 -9.62 11.83
N ALA A 29 -11.12 -8.49 12.42
CA ALA A 29 -12.06 -7.56 11.80
C ALA A 29 -11.51 -6.95 10.50
N ILE A 30 -10.23 -6.62 10.43
CA ILE A 30 -9.59 -6.10 9.20
C ILE A 30 -9.63 -7.16 8.09
N VAL A 31 -9.40 -8.43 8.40
CA VAL A 31 -9.47 -9.52 7.42
C VAL A 31 -10.89 -9.67 6.87
N ASP A 32 -11.89 -9.75 7.73
CA ASP A 32 -13.30 -9.85 7.34
C ASP A 32 -13.75 -8.64 6.49
N ILE A 33 -13.34 -7.43 6.88
CA ILE A 33 -13.64 -6.21 6.11
C ILE A 33 -12.96 -6.26 4.73
N ARG A 34 -11.71 -6.75 4.64
CA ARG A 34 -11.02 -6.90 3.35
C ARG A 34 -11.72 -7.90 2.44
N GLU A 35 -12.17 -9.03 2.98
CA GLU A 35 -12.95 -10.02 2.22
C GLU A 35 -14.26 -9.42 1.72
N LYS A 36 -14.97 -8.66 2.55
CA LYS A 36 -16.19 -7.94 2.15
C LYS A 36 -15.92 -6.87 1.10
N ILE A 37 -14.80 -6.15 1.21
CA ILE A 37 -14.37 -5.18 0.22
C ILE A 37 -14.16 -5.85 -1.14
N ASP A 38 -13.48 -7.00 -1.17
CA ASP A 38 -13.21 -7.75 -2.41
C ASP A 38 -14.51 -8.34 -3.01
N LEU A 39 -15.34 -8.99 -2.18
CA LEU A 39 -16.57 -9.65 -2.62
C LEU A 39 -17.58 -8.68 -3.25
N TYR A 40 -17.72 -7.49 -2.67
CA TYR A 40 -18.69 -6.50 -3.10
C TYR A 40 -18.07 -5.37 -3.95
N GLY A 41 -16.76 -5.42 -4.20
CA GLY A 41 -16.03 -4.39 -4.93
C GLY A 41 -16.11 -3.01 -4.28
N LEU A 42 -16.18 -2.94 -2.94
CA LEU A 42 -16.36 -1.69 -2.20
C LEU A 42 -15.11 -0.83 -2.28
N THR A 43 -15.29 0.45 -2.51
CA THR A 43 -14.20 1.42 -2.43
C THR A 43 -14.26 2.20 -1.12
N ALA A 44 -13.17 2.90 -0.78
CA ALA A 44 -13.15 3.80 0.38
C ALA A 44 -14.27 4.86 0.33
N LEU A 45 -14.70 5.25 -0.89
CA LEU A 45 -15.80 6.19 -1.10
C LEU A 45 -17.15 5.58 -0.68
N ASP A 46 -17.39 4.30 -1.00
CA ASP A 46 -18.63 3.59 -0.66
C ASP A 46 -18.77 3.37 0.85
N LEU A 47 -17.64 3.29 1.56
CA LEU A 47 -17.57 3.23 3.02
C LEU A 47 -17.64 4.62 3.68
N GLY A 48 -17.85 5.69 2.90
CA GLY A 48 -17.97 7.06 3.41
C GLY A 48 -16.66 7.69 3.89
N PHE A 49 -15.51 7.05 3.63
CA PHE A 49 -14.21 7.65 3.90
C PHE A 49 -13.96 8.75 2.88
N LYS A 50 -13.87 10.01 3.35
CA LYS A 50 -13.38 11.12 2.52
C LYS A 50 -11.91 10.86 2.22
N GLY A 51 -11.63 10.36 1.02
CA GLY A 51 -10.27 10.30 0.51
C GLY A 51 -9.74 11.72 0.33
N ASP A 52 -8.77 12.11 1.15
CA ASP A 52 -7.81 13.11 0.70
C ASP A 52 -7.02 12.43 -0.42
N GLY A 53 -7.47 12.65 -1.66
CA GLY A 53 -7.13 11.80 -2.78
C GLY A 53 -5.63 11.78 -3.02
N THR A 54 -4.97 10.64 -2.86
CA THR A 54 -3.86 10.15 -3.71
C THR A 54 -3.37 8.75 -3.29
N ALA A 55 -4.18 7.72 -3.50
CA ALA A 55 -3.64 6.53 -4.14
C ALA A 55 -3.88 6.70 -5.63
N ARG A 56 -3.18 7.66 -6.26
CA ARG A 56 -3.08 7.65 -7.72
C ARG A 56 -2.38 6.35 -8.06
N SER A 57 -3.14 5.38 -8.54
CA SER A 57 -2.58 4.23 -9.27
C SER A 57 -1.57 4.83 -10.23
N LYS A 58 -0.28 4.57 -9.99
CA LYS A 58 0.78 5.10 -10.84
C LYS A 58 0.42 4.62 -12.25
N PRO A 59 0.26 5.52 -13.23
CA PRO A 59 -0.08 5.10 -14.58
C PRO A 59 0.95 4.05 -15.00
N PRO A 60 0.51 2.92 -15.58
CA PRO A 60 1.43 1.85 -15.95
C PRO A 60 2.54 2.45 -16.80
N ALA A 61 3.79 2.10 -16.48
CA ALA A 61 4.90 2.48 -17.34
C ALA A 61 4.63 1.91 -18.73
N LYS A 62 4.71 2.75 -19.76
CA LYS A 62 4.50 2.33 -21.15
C LYS A 62 5.78 1.81 -21.77
N TYR A 63 6.93 2.31 -21.29
CA TYR A 63 8.25 1.93 -21.77
C TYR A 63 9.15 1.47 -20.62
N ARG A 64 9.95 0.42 -20.81
CA ARG A 64 10.93 -0.11 -19.84
C ARG A 64 12.18 -0.60 -20.58
N ASP A 65 13.35 -0.41 -19.98
CA ASP A 65 14.62 -0.97 -20.46
C ASP A 65 15.08 -2.20 -19.65
N GLU A 66 16.13 -2.87 -20.13
CA GLU A 66 16.74 -4.04 -19.47
C GLU A 66 17.42 -3.66 -18.14
N ALA A 67 17.77 -2.38 -17.94
CA ALA A 67 18.37 -1.86 -16.72
C ALA A 67 17.32 -1.54 -15.62
N GLY A 68 16.03 -1.76 -15.90
CA GLY A 68 14.94 -1.56 -14.95
C GLY A 68 14.37 -0.14 -14.90
N ASN A 69 14.86 0.78 -15.75
CA ASN A 69 14.28 2.10 -15.92
C ASN A 69 12.91 1.99 -16.59
N SER A 70 11.98 2.87 -16.22
CA SER A 70 10.63 2.87 -16.81
C SER A 70 10.10 4.28 -17.03
N TRP A 71 9.28 4.44 -18.06
CA TRP A 71 8.70 5.72 -18.46
C TRP A 71 7.25 5.55 -18.88
N THR A 72 6.39 6.42 -18.37
CA THR A 72 4.93 6.36 -18.59
C THR A 72 4.50 6.88 -19.96
N GLY A 73 5.43 7.34 -20.79
CA GLY A 73 5.14 7.98 -22.09
C GLY A 73 4.58 9.40 -21.96
N ARG A 74 4.44 9.93 -20.74
CA ARG A 74 3.98 11.29 -20.46
C ARG A 74 5.16 12.16 -19.98
N GLY A 75 5.22 13.40 -20.46
CA GLY A 75 6.24 14.37 -20.06
C GLY A 75 7.55 14.27 -20.84
N LYS A 76 8.64 14.81 -20.28
CA LYS A 76 9.97 14.81 -20.91
C LYS A 76 10.52 13.38 -21.01
N ARG A 77 11.06 13.03 -22.17
CA ARG A 77 11.76 11.75 -22.37
C ARG A 77 12.96 11.64 -21.42
N PRO A 78 13.11 10.52 -20.69
CA PRO A 78 14.24 10.32 -19.79
C PRO A 78 15.53 10.09 -20.56
N GLY A 79 16.67 10.39 -19.93
CA GLY A 79 17.99 10.36 -20.57
C GLY A 79 18.37 8.98 -21.14
N TRP A 80 17.98 7.90 -20.48
CA TRP A 80 18.20 6.53 -20.97
C TRP A 80 17.51 6.30 -22.33
N LEU A 81 16.26 6.72 -22.46
CA LEU A 81 15.50 6.54 -23.69
C LEU A 81 16.06 7.39 -24.83
N VAL A 82 16.50 8.62 -24.51
CA VAL A 82 17.19 9.47 -25.50
C VAL A 82 18.51 8.85 -25.93
N ALA A 83 19.29 8.28 -25.01
CA ALA A 83 20.56 7.62 -25.34
C ALA A 83 20.35 6.40 -26.25
N HIS A 84 19.33 5.58 -25.98
CA HIS A 84 18.98 4.44 -26.84
C HIS A 84 18.48 4.87 -28.23
N LEU A 85 17.67 5.93 -28.30
CA LEU A 85 17.24 6.52 -29.58
C LEU A 85 18.43 7.08 -30.37
N SER A 86 19.38 7.75 -29.71
CA SER A 86 20.60 8.24 -30.35
C SER A 86 21.55 7.12 -30.78
N ALA A 87 21.51 5.96 -30.11
CA ALA A 87 22.23 4.76 -30.50
C ALA A 87 21.57 3.99 -31.67
N GLY A 88 20.48 4.53 -32.25
CA GLY A 88 19.77 3.94 -33.39
C GLY A 88 18.75 2.87 -33.01
N ARG A 89 18.43 2.71 -31.72
CA ARG A 89 17.34 1.81 -31.27
C ARG A 89 16.00 2.50 -31.37
N GLN A 90 14.95 1.71 -31.51
CA GLN A 90 13.58 2.18 -31.69
C GLN A 90 12.86 2.28 -30.35
N ILE A 91 11.98 3.28 -30.19
CA ILE A 91 11.23 3.48 -28.94
C ILE A 91 10.25 2.32 -28.67
N GLU A 92 9.77 1.68 -29.73
CA GLU A 92 8.85 0.54 -29.71
C GLU A 92 9.47 -0.69 -29.02
N GLU A 93 10.79 -0.84 -29.07
CA GLU A 93 11.52 -1.95 -28.43
C GLU A 93 11.37 -1.93 -26.91
N PHE A 94 11.16 -0.74 -26.34
CA PHE A 94 10.98 -0.55 -24.91
C PHE A 94 9.53 -0.68 -24.49
N LEU A 95 8.57 -0.88 -25.40
CA LEU A 95 7.15 -0.93 -25.07
C LEU A 95 6.83 -2.15 -24.18
N THR A 96 6.30 -1.91 -22.99
CA THR A 96 5.74 -2.98 -22.16
C THR A 96 4.33 -3.31 -22.65
N ALA A 97 4.14 -4.55 -23.12
CA ALA A 97 2.85 -5.10 -23.56
C ALA A 97 1.83 -5.19 -22.43
#